data_AF-A0A803L594-F1
#
_entry.id   AF-A0A803L594-F1
#
_cell.length_a   1.000
_cell.length_b   1.000
_cell.length_c   1.000
_cell.angle_alpha   90.00
_cell.angle_beta   90.00
_cell.angle_gamma   90.00
#
_symmetry.space_group_name_H-M   'P 1'
#
loop_
_entity.id
_entity.type
_entity.pdbx_description
1 polymer ?
#
loop_
_entity_poly.entity_id
_entity_poly.type
_entity_poly.pdbx_seq_one_letter_code
_entity_poly.pdbx_strand_id
1 'polypeptide(L)'
;MEKTIAISETNNSSQSSQLNSASSRVICRVCQKQFSQYTCPRCNTRYCSLHCYKSHSLRCNESFMRENVVDEMKQLRPDDESKKKMLEILKRFHAEDEEDSMDEDDSTLSEETIQKALSGVEINYDDLSAEEKKLFQRAIATGELSKMIEPWEPWWLKPSARTISLSHEGTRLIQPLASEEASGSHSGENLESKIPPGPETPLPSLKNLTSAEPSPLLPFHLVDILYSYCFTLRLYNGDWSSDSIGASMVVLNVSAVLSQGAQPESLLEAVSYCLEKTCSPDFRHVGGLQFGFGVLDDVVSLISLGRAALVCALCDLQRMIVAGEMELKSKKPRKAKSSDLKSKLKSAGRKIYFVLCWVNEQPEEVWSSLSVLVQAEKASQLEYQGNGKRRSLKTEKTNDDSKALIKEV
;
A
#
# COMPACT_ATOMS: atom_id res chain seq x y z
N MET A 1 -48.79 -35.87 29.64
CA MET A 1 -49.99 -35.00 29.53
C MET A 1 -49.61 -33.83 28.63
N GLU A 2 -49.85 -34.00 27.34
CA GLU A 2 -49.87 -32.87 26.40
C GLU A 2 -51.24 -32.18 26.49
N LYS A 3 -51.25 -30.85 26.48
CA LYS A 3 -52.40 -30.06 26.04
C LYS A 3 -51.91 -28.87 25.20
N THR A 4 -52.22 -29.00 23.92
CA THR A 4 -52.31 -28.01 22.82
C THR A 4 -53.27 -26.86 23.14
N ILE A 5 -53.14 -25.72 22.46
CA ILE A 5 -54.21 -25.01 21.70
C ILE A 5 -53.56 -24.13 20.62
N ALA A 6 -54.21 -24.06 19.45
CA ALA A 6 -53.73 -23.62 18.15
C ALA A 6 -54.30 -22.25 17.65
N ILE A 7 -53.44 -21.53 16.90
CA ILE A 7 -53.54 -20.85 15.57
C ILE A 7 -54.81 -20.06 15.09
N SER A 8 -54.51 -18.85 14.55
CA SER A 8 -54.99 -18.13 13.34
C SER A 8 -56.19 -17.14 13.32
N GLU A 9 -55.80 -15.90 12.94
CA GLU A 9 -56.34 -14.96 11.92
C GLU A 9 -57.75 -14.35 12.01
N THR A 10 -57.82 -13.01 11.89
CA THR A 10 -58.80 -12.33 11.00
C THR A 10 -58.30 -10.94 10.58
N ASN A 11 -58.23 -10.72 9.26
CA ASN A 11 -58.26 -9.40 8.61
C ASN A 11 -59.67 -8.82 8.73
N ASN A 12 -59.81 -7.50 8.98
CA ASN A 12 -60.81 -6.73 8.24
C ASN A 12 -60.49 -5.23 8.18
N SER A 13 -60.65 -4.70 6.97
CA SER A 13 -60.51 -3.31 6.56
C SER A 13 -61.71 -2.47 7.01
N SER A 14 -61.51 -1.22 7.40
CA SER A 14 -62.51 -0.15 7.29
C SER A 14 -61.83 1.21 7.15
N GLN A 15 -62.33 1.94 6.16
CA GLN A 15 -61.76 3.12 5.52
C GLN A 15 -62.09 4.44 6.24
N SER A 16 -61.36 5.48 5.79
CA SER A 16 -61.72 6.91 5.76
C SER A 16 -61.57 7.66 7.09
N SER A 17 -61.01 8.87 7.17
CA SER A 17 -60.40 9.85 6.24
C SER A 17 -60.01 11.02 7.17
N GLN A 18 -58.89 11.76 7.06
CA GLN A 18 -58.55 12.83 6.11
C GLN A 18 -57.15 13.33 6.57
N LEU A 19 -56.11 13.21 5.75
CA LEU A 19 -55.53 14.26 4.89
C LEU A 19 -54.89 15.47 5.61
N ASN A 20 -53.61 15.66 5.27
CA ASN A 20 -52.78 16.86 5.28
C ASN A 20 -52.05 17.28 6.57
N SER A 21 -50.75 16.94 6.59
CA SER A 21 -49.77 18.01 6.31
C SER A 21 -48.60 17.43 5.51
N ALA A 22 -48.28 18.07 4.38
CA ALA A 22 -47.12 17.79 3.55
C ALA A 22 -45.83 18.14 4.32
N SER A 23 -45.48 17.30 5.29
CA SER A 23 -44.27 17.45 6.08
C SER A 23 -43.11 16.87 5.26
N SER A 24 -42.23 17.75 4.81
CA SER A 24 -40.99 17.50 4.07
C SER A 24 -40.46 16.07 4.24
N ARG A 25 -40.55 15.22 3.19
CA ARG A 25 -39.96 13.87 3.23
C ARG A 25 -38.45 14.02 3.30
N VAL A 26 -37.90 13.97 4.51
CA VAL A 26 -36.47 14.17 4.76
C VAL A 26 -35.72 12.88 4.46
N ILE A 27 -34.71 12.97 3.60
CA ILE A 27 -33.81 11.89 3.26
C ILE A 27 -33.06 11.43 4.52
N CYS A 28 -32.87 10.12 4.68
CA CYS A 28 -32.09 9.54 5.78
C CYS A 28 -30.70 10.18 5.84
N ARG A 29 -30.34 10.79 6.98
CA ARG A 29 -29.05 11.48 7.12
C ARG A 29 -27.86 10.54 7.31
N VAL A 30 -28.12 9.25 7.47
CA VAL A 30 -27.10 8.22 7.69
C VAL A 30 -26.69 7.57 6.37
N CYS A 31 -27.66 7.09 5.58
CA CYS A 31 -27.36 6.38 4.33
C CYS A 31 -27.61 7.21 3.07
N GLN A 32 -28.37 8.31 3.17
CA GLN A 32 -28.76 9.18 2.05
C GLN A 32 -29.45 8.48 0.85
N LYS A 33 -29.85 7.21 1.02
CA LYS A 33 -30.40 6.37 -0.06
C LYS A 33 -31.93 6.28 -0.08
N GLN A 34 -32.58 6.56 1.05
CA GLN A 34 -34.03 6.40 1.22
C GLN A 34 -34.57 7.43 2.22
N PHE A 35 -35.89 7.62 2.21
CA PHE A 35 -36.55 8.54 3.14
C PHE A 35 -36.48 8.02 4.58
N SER A 36 -36.35 8.96 5.53
CA SER A 36 -36.35 8.62 6.95
C SER A 36 -37.74 8.19 7.41
N GLN A 37 -37.78 7.14 8.24
CA GLN A 37 -39.00 6.60 8.85
C GLN A 37 -38.99 6.82 10.37
N TYR A 38 -37.81 7.01 10.96
CA TYR A 38 -37.61 7.08 12.40
C TYR A 38 -36.66 8.22 12.76
N THR A 39 -36.71 8.68 14.01
CA THR A 39 -35.86 9.77 14.53
C THR A 39 -35.23 9.33 15.85
N CYS A 40 -33.91 9.49 15.98
CA CYS A 40 -33.21 9.14 17.21
C CYS A 40 -33.62 10.10 18.35
N PRO A 41 -34.09 9.60 19.50
CA PRO A 41 -34.57 10.46 20.60
C PRO A 41 -33.44 11.23 21.31
N ARG A 42 -32.18 10.83 21.15
CA ARG A 42 -31.03 11.46 21.82
C ARG A 42 -30.42 12.60 21.01
N CYS A 43 -30.24 12.42 19.70
CA CYS A 43 -29.56 13.38 18.83
C CYS A 43 -30.46 13.94 17.72
N ASN A 44 -31.75 13.58 17.73
CA ASN A 44 -32.76 13.99 16.74
C ASN A 44 -32.40 13.67 15.28
N THR A 45 -31.47 12.73 15.06
CA THR A 45 -31.05 12.33 13.70
C THR A 45 -32.09 11.43 13.08
N ARG A 46 -32.53 11.77 11.85
CA ARG A 46 -33.52 10.99 11.11
C ARG A 46 -32.90 9.86 10.30
N TYR A 47 -33.42 8.65 10.47
CA TYR A 47 -32.92 7.42 9.85
C TYR A 47 -34.03 6.56 9.28
N CYS A 48 -33.69 5.63 8.38
CA CYS A 48 -34.66 4.81 7.65
C CYS A 48 -34.85 3.40 8.21
N SER A 49 -33.85 2.84 8.90
CA SER A 49 -33.89 1.46 9.39
C SER A 49 -33.00 1.27 10.62
N LEU A 50 -33.18 0.14 11.31
CA LEU A 50 -32.38 -0.24 12.47
C LEU A 50 -30.88 -0.32 12.17
N HIS A 51 -30.50 -0.67 10.94
CA HIS A 51 -29.10 -0.63 10.52
C HIS A 51 -28.52 0.80 10.48
N CYS A 52 -29.32 1.80 10.08
CA CYS A 52 -28.91 3.21 10.15
C CYS A 52 -28.93 3.73 11.59
N TYR A 53 -29.77 3.19 12.47
CA TYR A 53 -29.69 3.45 13.92
C TYR A 53 -28.39 2.88 14.52
N LYS A 54 -28.03 1.64 14.14
CA LYS A 54 -26.67 1.07 14.06
C LYS A 54 -25.51 2.07 14.09
N SER A 55 -25.44 2.80 12.98
CA SER A 55 -24.23 3.45 12.48
C SER A 55 -24.23 4.97 12.60
N HIS A 56 -25.34 5.60 13.01
CA HIS A 56 -25.45 7.06 13.00
C HIS A 56 -24.56 7.77 14.03
N SER A 57 -24.36 7.19 15.21
CA SER A 57 -23.45 7.72 16.23
C SER A 57 -23.15 6.65 17.27
N LEU A 58 -21.87 6.28 17.39
CA LEU A 58 -21.39 5.32 18.40
C LEU A 58 -21.79 5.77 19.82
N ARG A 59 -21.76 7.07 20.10
CA ARG A 59 -22.13 7.65 21.41
C ARG A 59 -23.61 7.47 21.75
N CYS A 60 -24.52 7.54 20.77
CA CYS A 60 -25.96 7.34 21.00
C CYS A 60 -26.33 5.86 21.11
N ASN A 61 -25.64 5.00 20.36
CA ASN A 61 -25.86 3.55 20.40
C ASN A 61 -25.30 2.94 21.70
N GLU A 62 -24.05 3.26 22.05
CA GLU A 62 -23.40 2.75 23.25
C GLU A 62 -24.12 3.19 24.52
N SER A 63 -24.54 4.46 24.61
CA SER A 63 -25.28 4.95 25.78
C SER A 63 -26.61 4.24 25.98
N PHE A 64 -27.35 3.97 24.90
CA PHE A 64 -28.63 3.25 24.97
C PHE A 64 -28.43 1.78 25.35
N MET A 65 -27.46 1.10 24.72
CA MET A 65 -27.14 -0.30 25.04
C MET A 65 -26.64 -0.43 26.48
N ARG A 66 -25.80 0.50 26.93
CA ARG A 66 -25.28 0.53 28.31
C ARG A 66 -26.39 0.76 29.32
N GLU A 67 -27.29 1.71 29.09
CA GLU A 67 -28.44 1.95 29.99
C GLU A 67 -29.34 0.72 30.08
N ASN A 68 -29.64 0.05 28.96
CA ASN A 68 -30.46 -1.16 28.95
C ASN A 68 -29.80 -2.31 29.71
N VAL A 69 -28.49 -2.54 29.50
CA VAL A 69 -27.73 -3.59 30.19
C VAL A 69 -27.59 -3.27 31.69
N VAL A 70 -27.35 -2.02 32.06
CA VAL A 70 -27.22 -1.60 33.46
C VAL A 70 -28.56 -1.74 34.19
N ASP A 71 -29.68 -1.41 33.56
CA ASP A 71 -30.99 -1.56 34.18
C ASP A 71 -31.44 -3.03 34.28
N GLU A 72 -31.08 -3.87 33.31
CA GLU A 72 -31.29 -5.32 33.39
C GLU A 72 -30.40 -5.97 34.48
N MET A 73 -29.14 -5.54 34.62
CA MET A 73 -28.26 -5.95 35.72
C MET A 73 -28.74 -5.47 37.10
N LYS A 74 -29.37 -4.30 37.22
CA LYS A 74 -29.96 -3.84 38.49
C LYS A 74 -31.17 -4.67 38.92
N GLN A 75 -31.90 -5.24 37.96
CA GLN A 75 -33.03 -6.13 38.26
C GLN A 75 -32.56 -7.52 38.72
N LEU A 76 -31.37 -7.95 38.29
CA LEU A 76 -30.68 -9.15 38.76
C LEU A 76 -29.91 -8.84 40.06
N ARG A 77 -30.58 -8.82 41.22
CA ARG A 77 -29.87 -8.82 42.51
C ARG A 77 -29.22 -10.20 42.71
N PRO A 78 -27.88 -10.32 42.77
CA PRO A 78 -27.25 -11.61 43.06
C PRO A 78 -27.37 -11.90 44.54
N ASP A 79 -27.88 -13.09 44.87
CA ASP A 79 -27.91 -13.62 46.23
C ASP A 79 -26.49 -13.75 46.79
N ASP A 80 -26.30 -13.53 48.10
CA ASP A 80 -24.96 -13.48 48.73
C ASP A 80 -24.22 -14.82 48.61
N GLU A 81 -24.96 -15.92 48.45
CA GLU A 81 -24.41 -17.25 48.18
C GLU A 81 -23.77 -17.36 46.79
N SER A 82 -24.34 -16.68 45.78
CA SER A 82 -23.81 -16.64 44.42
C SER A 82 -22.51 -15.84 44.34
N LYS A 83 -22.40 -14.75 45.12
CA LYS A 83 -21.15 -13.98 45.24
C LYS A 83 -20.05 -14.78 45.92
N LYS A 84 -20.38 -15.54 46.98
CA LYS A 84 -19.42 -16.43 47.62
C LYS A 84 -18.90 -17.52 46.67
N LYS A 85 -19.79 -18.16 45.90
CA LYS A 85 -19.39 -19.14 44.88
C LYS A 85 -18.53 -18.51 43.78
N MET A 86 -18.85 -17.28 43.35
CA MET A 86 -18.05 -16.55 42.36
C MET A 86 -16.65 -16.19 42.89
N LEU A 87 -16.55 -15.79 44.16
CA LEU A 87 -15.27 -15.52 44.83
C LEU A 87 -14.43 -16.80 45.04
N GLU A 88 -15.09 -17.93 45.28
CA GLU A 88 -14.45 -19.23 45.41
C GLU A 88 -13.92 -19.74 44.06
N ILE A 89 -14.67 -19.53 42.97
CA ILE A 89 -14.22 -19.81 41.59
C ILE A 89 -13.03 -18.91 41.21
N LEU A 90 -13.09 -17.61 41.52
CA LEU A 90 -11.98 -16.67 41.27
C LEU A 90 -10.72 -17.05 42.06
N LYS A 91 -10.87 -17.48 43.33
CA LYS A 91 -9.73 -17.96 44.13
C LYS A 91 -9.12 -19.24 43.56
N ARG A 92 -9.94 -20.14 43.02
CA ARG A 92 -9.46 -21.37 42.38
C ARG A 92 -8.73 -21.06 41.08
N PHE A 93 -9.27 -20.14 40.28
CA PHE A 93 -8.66 -19.70 39.03
C PHE A 93 -7.31 -19.00 39.27
N HIS A 94 -7.20 -18.15 40.30
CA HIS A 94 -5.92 -17.53 40.66
C HIS A 94 -4.89 -18.51 41.23
N ALA A 95 -5.32 -19.60 41.87
CA ALA A 95 -4.41 -20.64 42.37
C ALA A 95 -3.94 -21.58 41.24
N GLU A 96 -4.79 -21.81 40.23
CA GLU A 96 -4.42 -22.53 39.00
C GLU A 96 -3.54 -21.65 38.08
N ASP A 97 -3.79 -20.34 37.99
CA ASP A 97 -2.95 -19.36 37.28
C ASP A 97 -1.56 -19.20 37.93
N GLU A 98 -1.40 -19.40 39.25
CA GLU A 98 -0.08 -19.35 39.90
C GLU A 98 0.77 -20.61 39.59
N GLU A 99 0.15 -21.77 39.34
CA GLU A 99 0.84 -23.00 38.90
C GLU A 99 1.03 -23.09 37.37
N ASP A 100 0.19 -22.41 36.58
CA ASP A 100 0.34 -22.22 35.13
C ASP A 100 1.11 -20.94 34.74
N SER A 101 1.48 -20.07 35.69
CA SER A 101 2.40 -18.94 35.49
C SER A 101 3.88 -19.33 35.42
N MET A 102 4.18 -20.63 35.38
CA MET A 102 5.46 -21.16 34.88
C MET A 102 5.54 -21.10 33.35
N ASP A 103 5.11 -19.98 32.75
CA ASP A 103 5.69 -19.52 31.48
C ASP A 103 7.12 -19.03 31.78
N GLU A 104 8.00 -19.98 32.14
CA GLU A 104 9.45 -19.88 32.00
C GLU A 104 9.83 -19.91 30.50
N ASP A 105 9.22 -19.04 29.70
CA ASP A 105 9.71 -18.68 28.37
C ASP A 105 9.50 -17.18 28.15
N ASP A 106 9.86 -16.40 29.17
CA ASP A 106 10.21 -14.98 29.03
C ASP A 106 11.49 -14.88 28.18
N SER A 107 11.39 -15.25 26.90
CA SER A 107 11.71 -14.44 25.71
C SER A 107 12.89 -13.46 25.82
N THR A 108 13.94 -13.81 26.55
CA THR A 108 15.18 -13.02 26.59
C THR A 108 16.02 -13.36 25.37
N LEU A 109 16.48 -12.33 24.65
CA LEU A 109 17.60 -12.46 23.72
C LEU A 109 18.75 -13.17 24.43
N SER A 110 19.51 -14.00 23.71
CA SER A 110 20.68 -14.66 24.29
C SER A 110 21.67 -13.63 24.85
N GLU A 111 22.35 -13.98 25.93
CA GLU A 111 23.31 -13.08 26.59
C GLU A 111 24.41 -12.61 25.61
N GLU A 112 24.79 -13.46 24.65
CA GLU A 112 25.72 -13.11 23.57
C GLU A 112 25.17 -12.00 22.65
N THR A 113 23.89 -12.09 22.25
CA THR A 113 23.22 -11.08 21.42
C THR A 113 23.07 -9.77 22.18
N ILE A 114 22.74 -9.82 23.47
CA ILE A 114 22.65 -8.62 24.33
C ILE A 114 24.01 -7.94 24.48
N GLN A 115 25.07 -8.70 24.75
CA GLN A 115 26.43 -8.15 24.87
C GLN A 115 26.93 -7.54 23.55
N LYS A 116 26.63 -8.17 22.40
CA LYS A 116 26.94 -7.61 21.08
C LYS A 116 26.20 -6.29 20.85
N ALA A 117 24.91 -6.23 21.15
CA ALA A 117 24.12 -5.01 21.03
C ALA A 117 24.68 -3.88 21.91
N LEU A 118 25.01 -4.18 23.17
CA LEU A 118 25.59 -3.21 24.12
C LEU A 118 26.99 -2.75 23.71
N SER A 119 27.76 -3.59 23.01
CA SER A 119 29.07 -3.21 22.45
C SER A 119 28.98 -2.31 21.20
N GLY A 120 27.76 -2.03 20.71
CA GLY A 120 27.54 -1.19 19.54
C GLY A 120 27.87 -1.87 18.21
N VAL A 121 27.97 -3.19 18.18
CA VAL A 121 28.16 -3.97 16.95
C VAL A 121 26.81 -4.16 16.27
N GLU A 122 26.74 -3.91 14.97
CA GLU A 122 25.55 -4.21 14.15
C GLU A 122 25.29 -5.73 14.14
N ILE A 123 24.09 -6.12 14.58
CA ILE A 123 23.65 -7.52 14.61
C ILE A 123 22.88 -7.80 13.33
N ASN A 124 23.34 -8.75 12.52
CA ASN A 124 22.61 -9.20 11.34
C ASN A 124 21.64 -10.33 11.69
N TYR A 125 20.62 -10.52 10.84
CA TYR A 125 19.69 -11.63 10.99
C TYR A 125 20.40 -12.99 11.07
N ASP A 126 21.52 -13.17 10.37
CA ASP A 126 22.29 -14.41 10.38
C ASP A 126 22.98 -14.70 11.71
N ASP A 127 23.28 -13.66 12.51
CA ASP A 127 23.94 -13.77 13.81
C ASP A 127 23.02 -14.28 14.92
N LEU A 128 21.70 -14.26 14.67
CA LEU A 128 20.67 -14.71 15.61
C LEU A 128 20.58 -16.24 15.70
N SER A 129 20.29 -16.73 16.90
CA SER A 129 19.98 -18.14 17.15
C SER A 129 18.72 -18.57 16.41
N ALA A 130 18.49 -19.89 16.27
CA ALA A 130 17.30 -20.40 15.60
C ALA A 130 16.00 -20.03 16.34
N GLU A 131 16.07 -19.83 17.65
CA GLU A 131 14.95 -19.43 18.51
C GLU A 131 14.68 -17.93 18.38
N GLU A 132 15.73 -17.10 18.42
CA GLU A 132 15.63 -15.65 18.19
C GLU A 132 15.10 -15.35 16.79
N LYS A 133 15.53 -16.10 15.76
CA LYS A 133 14.99 -15.99 14.40
C LYS A 133 13.48 -16.28 14.35
N LYS A 134 13.00 -17.28 15.08
CA LYS A 134 11.56 -17.60 15.15
C LYS A 134 10.78 -16.50 15.87
N LEU A 135 11.32 -15.96 16.97
CA LEU A 135 10.70 -14.85 17.68
C LEU A 135 10.62 -13.60 16.80
N PHE A 136 11.71 -13.26 16.11
CA PHE A 136 11.73 -12.15 15.15
C PHE A 136 10.71 -12.35 14.02
N GLN A 137 10.64 -13.54 13.42
CA GLN A 137 9.64 -13.86 12.40
C GLN A 137 8.21 -13.80 12.93
N ARG A 138 7.96 -14.22 14.18
CA ARG A 138 6.65 -14.09 14.84
C ARG A 138 6.30 -12.61 15.05
N ALA A 139 7.24 -11.79 15.50
CA ALA A 139 7.06 -10.35 15.67
C ALA A 139 6.77 -9.64 14.33
N ILE A 140 7.41 -10.08 13.23
CA ILE A 140 7.06 -9.63 11.87
C ILE A 140 5.62 -10.04 11.51
N ALA A 141 5.28 -11.31 11.68
CA ALA A 141 3.98 -11.85 11.28
C ALA A 141 2.81 -11.26 12.09
N THR A 142 3.03 -10.94 13.35
CA THR A 142 2.05 -10.28 14.24
C THR A 142 1.98 -8.77 14.00
N GLY A 143 2.91 -8.20 13.24
CA GLY A 143 2.97 -6.77 12.94
C GLY A 143 3.46 -5.92 14.11
N GLU A 144 4.03 -6.52 15.16
CA GLU A 144 4.57 -5.82 16.31
C GLU A 144 5.70 -4.87 15.90
N LEU A 145 6.59 -5.35 15.01
CA LEU A 145 7.70 -4.54 14.49
C LEU A 145 7.25 -3.43 13.54
N SER A 146 6.01 -3.48 13.02
CA SER A 146 5.52 -2.46 12.06
C SER A 146 5.49 -1.05 12.66
N LYS A 147 5.37 -0.92 13.98
CA LYS A 147 5.35 0.38 14.66
C LYS A 147 6.75 1.00 14.81
N MET A 148 7.79 0.19 14.67
CA MET A 148 9.18 0.62 14.79
C MET A 148 9.78 1.01 13.44
N ILE A 149 9.10 0.70 12.34
CA ILE A 149 9.55 1.04 10.99
C ILE A 149 8.91 2.39 10.61
N GLU A 150 9.74 3.40 10.38
CA GLU A 150 9.27 4.66 9.83
C GLU A 150 8.92 4.50 8.34
N PRO A 151 7.68 4.80 7.92
CA PRO A 151 7.32 4.75 6.52
C PRO A 151 8.09 5.79 5.72
N TRP A 152 8.74 5.35 4.64
CA TRP A 152 9.44 6.23 3.73
C TRP A 152 8.44 7.11 2.98
N GLU A 153 8.67 8.41 3.09
CA GLU A 153 7.99 9.39 2.25
C GLU A 153 8.73 9.53 0.92
N PRO A 154 8.06 9.24 -0.21
CA PRO A 154 8.67 9.35 -1.52
C PRO A 154 9.24 10.74 -1.79
N TRP A 155 10.46 10.79 -2.30
CA TRP A 155 11.17 12.05 -2.49
C TRP A 155 10.44 13.00 -3.44
N TRP A 156 9.71 12.48 -4.42
CA TRP A 156 8.93 13.28 -5.37
C TRP A 156 7.69 13.96 -4.77
N LEU A 157 7.27 13.55 -3.56
CA LEU A 157 6.18 14.23 -2.85
C LEU A 157 6.69 15.40 -1.99
N LYS A 158 8.01 15.51 -1.79
CA LYS A 158 8.61 16.52 -0.92
C LYS A 158 8.64 17.88 -1.62
N PRO A 159 8.49 18.99 -0.87
CA PRO A 159 8.62 20.34 -1.43
C PRO A 159 9.95 20.58 -2.15
N SER A 160 11.05 19.97 -1.67
CA SER A 160 12.38 20.05 -2.27
C SER A 160 12.47 19.45 -3.68
N ALA A 161 11.53 18.57 -4.06
CA ALA A 161 11.49 18.03 -5.41
C ALA A 161 11.11 19.09 -6.46
N ARG A 162 10.39 20.15 -6.06
CA ARG A 162 9.99 21.25 -6.94
C ARG A 162 11.12 22.21 -7.26
N THR A 163 12.21 22.15 -6.50
CA THR A 163 13.38 23.02 -6.66
C THR A 163 14.53 22.34 -7.41
N ILE A 164 14.36 21.10 -7.87
CA ILE A 164 15.39 20.37 -8.62
C ILE A 164 15.66 21.13 -9.93
N SER A 165 16.92 21.53 -10.11
CA SER A 165 17.38 22.25 -11.29
C SER A 165 18.63 21.59 -11.85
N LEU A 166 18.58 21.24 -13.13
CA LEU A 166 19.70 20.69 -13.90
C LEU A 166 20.05 21.63 -15.05
N SER A 167 21.29 21.58 -15.50
CA SER A 167 21.73 22.27 -16.70
C SER A 167 20.99 21.72 -17.93
N HIS A 168 21.10 22.40 -19.07
CA HIS A 168 20.57 21.89 -20.33
C HIS A 168 21.21 20.54 -20.71
N GLU A 169 22.45 20.33 -20.29
CA GLU A 169 23.21 19.09 -20.49
C GLU A 169 22.90 18.01 -19.45
N GLY A 170 21.97 18.28 -18.52
CA GLY A 170 21.54 17.36 -17.48
C GLY A 170 22.40 17.39 -16.21
N THR A 171 23.52 18.10 -16.19
CA THR A 171 24.41 18.18 -15.01
C THR A 171 23.79 18.97 -13.86
N ARG A 172 24.11 18.57 -12.62
CA ARG A 172 23.63 19.25 -11.41
C ARG A 172 24.23 20.66 -11.28
N LEU A 173 23.38 21.70 -11.24
CA LEU A 173 23.82 23.10 -11.17
C LEU A 173 24.24 23.56 -9.77
N ILE A 174 23.78 22.87 -8.71
CA ILE A 174 24.07 23.22 -7.32
C ILE A 174 24.78 22.04 -6.66
N GLN A 175 26.07 22.23 -6.34
CA GLN A 175 26.86 21.35 -5.50
C GLN A 175 26.97 22.04 -4.12
N PRO A 176 26.50 21.45 -3.01
CA PRO A 176 26.82 22.00 -1.70
C PRO A 176 28.34 21.99 -1.56
N LEU A 177 28.93 23.15 -1.33
CA LEU A 177 30.30 23.20 -0.84
C LEU A 177 30.27 22.45 0.49
N ALA A 178 31.07 21.39 0.62
CA ALA A 178 31.35 20.84 1.94
C ALA A 178 31.99 21.97 2.75
N SER A 179 31.21 22.60 3.62
CA SER A 179 31.76 23.52 4.60
C SER A 179 32.58 22.69 5.57
N GLU A 180 33.87 22.56 5.27
CA GLU A 180 34.91 22.19 6.22
C GLU A 180 34.96 23.28 7.30
N GLU A 181 33.99 23.29 8.22
CA GLU A 181 34.06 24.01 9.50
C GLU A 181 32.76 23.80 10.30
N ALA A 182 32.66 22.65 10.98
CA ALA A 182 31.93 22.52 12.24
C ALA A 182 32.32 21.21 12.92
N SER A 183 33.46 21.23 13.59
CA SER A 183 33.81 20.26 14.61
C SER A 183 32.72 20.25 15.71
N GLY A 184 32.12 19.09 15.97
CA GLY A 184 31.48 18.78 17.25
C GLY A 184 29.95 18.88 17.32
N SER A 185 29.25 17.87 16.79
CA SER A 185 28.21 17.10 17.52
C SER A 185 27.62 16.05 16.58
N HIS A 186 27.58 14.81 17.05
CA HIS A 186 27.00 13.67 16.34
C HIS A 186 25.48 13.82 16.21
N SER A 187 24.92 13.26 15.13
CA SER A 187 23.48 13.13 14.79
C SER A 187 22.78 14.37 14.22
N GLY A 188 23.40 15.03 13.25
CA GLY A 188 22.65 15.76 12.23
C GLY A 188 22.47 14.87 11.00
N GLU A 189 21.38 14.12 10.90
CA GLU A 189 20.99 13.53 9.62
C GLU A 189 20.91 14.67 8.60
N ASN A 190 21.74 14.62 7.56
CA ASN A 190 21.68 15.55 6.44
C ASN A 190 20.28 15.47 5.81
N LEU A 191 19.37 16.34 6.26
CA LEU A 191 17.97 16.41 5.79
C LEU A 191 17.87 16.69 4.27
N GLU A 192 18.98 17.12 3.66
CA GLU A 192 19.12 17.55 2.26
C GLU A 192 19.53 16.41 1.29
N SER A 193 19.73 15.17 1.77
CA SER A 193 20.16 14.02 0.95
C SER A 193 19.02 13.12 0.44
N LYS A 194 17.74 13.51 0.60
CA LYS A 194 16.60 12.61 0.29
C LYS A 194 16.23 12.53 -1.19
N ILE A 195 16.78 13.40 -2.06
CA ILE A 195 16.54 13.37 -3.51
C ILE A 195 17.73 12.64 -4.17
N PRO A 196 17.48 11.66 -5.05
CA PRO A 196 18.55 10.96 -5.72
C PRO A 196 19.38 11.92 -6.59
N PRO A 197 20.72 11.79 -6.61
CA PRO A 197 21.56 12.68 -7.39
C PRO A 197 21.31 12.49 -8.90
N GLY A 198 21.29 13.61 -9.63
CA GLY A 198 21.34 13.62 -11.09
C GLY A 198 22.72 13.21 -11.63
N PRO A 199 22.95 13.30 -12.96
CA PRO A 199 24.20 12.90 -13.55
C PRO A 199 25.33 13.90 -13.21
N GLU A 200 26.51 13.36 -12.92
CA GLU A 200 27.72 14.15 -12.65
C GLU A 200 28.35 14.70 -13.94
N THR A 201 28.15 13.98 -15.04
CA THR A 201 28.67 14.33 -16.36
C THR A 201 27.55 14.72 -17.32
N PRO A 202 27.83 15.59 -18.31
CA PRO A 202 26.89 15.92 -19.38
C PRO A 202 26.32 14.67 -20.06
N LEU A 203 25.00 14.63 -20.21
CA LEU A 203 24.33 13.60 -20.98
C LEU A 203 24.62 13.82 -22.47
N PRO A 204 25.01 12.77 -23.21
CA PRO A 204 25.24 12.89 -24.65
C PRO A 204 23.93 13.13 -25.39
N SER A 205 24.03 13.74 -26.57
CA SER A 205 22.87 13.85 -27.44
C SER A 205 22.41 12.49 -27.96
N LEU A 206 21.11 12.31 -28.17
CA LEU A 206 20.52 11.09 -28.74
C LEU A 206 21.11 10.72 -30.10
N LYS A 207 21.49 11.71 -30.91
CA LYS A 207 22.14 11.48 -32.22
C LYS A 207 23.47 10.75 -32.10
N ASN A 208 24.12 10.81 -30.94
CA ASN A 208 25.36 10.08 -30.66
C ASN A 208 25.09 8.62 -30.25
N LEU A 209 23.87 8.32 -29.81
CA LEU A 209 23.46 6.98 -29.35
C LEU A 209 22.78 6.16 -30.45
N THR A 210 22.07 6.82 -31.37
CA THR A 210 21.34 6.19 -32.47
C THR A 210 21.34 7.06 -33.71
N SER A 211 21.45 6.42 -34.87
CA SER A 211 21.24 7.06 -36.18
C SER A 211 19.77 7.07 -36.60
N ALA A 212 18.94 6.18 -36.04
CA ALA A 212 17.51 6.14 -36.29
C ALA A 212 16.77 7.18 -35.45
N GLU A 213 15.71 7.75 -36.01
CA GLU A 213 14.84 8.66 -35.26
C GLU A 213 14.20 7.95 -34.05
N PRO A 214 14.16 8.60 -32.87
CA PRO A 214 13.51 8.04 -31.70
C PRO A 214 12.02 7.76 -31.97
N SER A 215 11.54 6.60 -31.51
CA SER A 215 10.14 6.22 -31.66
C SER A 215 9.19 7.22 -30.97
N PRO A 216 8.06 7.59 -31.59
CA PRO A 216 7.05 8.44 -30.95
C PRO A 216 6.36 7.77 -29.76
N LEU A 217 6.56 6.46 -29.56
CA LEU A 217 5.98 5.68 -28.46
C LEU A 217 6.80 5.72 -27.17
N LEU A 218 7.98 6.36 -27.18
CA LEU A 218 8.84 6.48 -25.99
C LEU A 218 8.15 7.05 -24.73
N PRO A 219 7.14 7.95 -24.80
CA PRO A 219 6.36 8.33 -23.63
C PRO A 219 5.69 7.15 -22.92
N PHE A 220 5.18 6.15 -23.65
CA PHE A 220 4.55 4.96 -23.05
C PHE A 220 5.59 4.03 -22.42
N HIS A 221 6.77 3.92 -23.06
CA HIS A 221 7.90 3.21 -22.46
C HIS A 221 8.34 3.88 -21.16
N LEU A 222 8.38 5.22 -21.12
CA LEU A 222 8.72 5.97 -19.91
C LEU A 222 7.73 5.68 -18.77
N VAL A 223 6.43 5.61 -19.05
CA VAL A 223 5.40 5.30 -18.02
C VAL A 223 5.62 3.91 -17.41
N ASP A 224 5.85 2.87 -18.23
CA ASP A 224 6.16 1.52 -17.75
C ASP A 224 7.44 1.51 -16.87
N ILE A 225 8.49 2.19 -17.33
CA ILE A 225 9.77 2.28 -16.60
C ILE A 225 9.60 3.03 -15.27
N LEU A 226 8.95 4.18 -15.26
CA LEU A 226 8.69 4.96 -14.05
C LEU A 226 7.78 4.20 -13.08
N TYR A 227 6.77 3.50 -13.57
CA TYR A 227 5.93 2.66 -12.73
C TYR A 227 6.77 1.60 -12.02
N SER A 228 7.65 0.90 -12.74
CA SER A 228 8.53 -0.10 -12.16
C SER A 228 9.50 0.48 -11.12
N TYR A 229 10.00 1.70 -11.33
CA TYR A 229 10.84 2.43 -10.37
C TYR A 229 10.07 2.80 -9.10
N CYS A 230 8.91 3.46 -9.24
CA CYS A 230 8.06 3.86 -8.12
C CYS A 230 7.60 2.65 -7.31
N PHE A 231 7.15 1.59 -8.00
CA PHE A 231 6.76 0.32 -7.39
C PHE A 231 7.90 -0.25 -6.54
N THR A 232 9.11 -0.31 -7.11
CA THR A 232 10.28 -0.87 -6.42
C THR A 232 10.64 -0.05 -5.19
N LEU A 233 10.69 1.28 -5.29
CA LEU A 233 10.99 2.13 -4.13
C LEU A 233 9.93 2.02 -3.03
N ARG A 234 8.64 1.91 -3.39
CA ARG A 234 7.59 1.68 -2.38
C ARG A 234 7.74 0.33 -1.70
N LEU A 235 8.10 -0.71 -2.45
CA LEU A 235 8.31 -2.05 -1.88
C LEU A 235 9.53 -2.08 -0.94
N TYR A 236 10.57 -1.34 -1.26
CA TYR A 236 11.83 -1.27 -0.51
C TYR A 236 11.89 -0.13 0.52
N ASN A 237 10.77 0.53 0.79
CA ASN A 237 10.71 1.68 1.71
C ASN A 237 11.81 2.72 1.43
N GLY A 238 12.06 3.00 0.15
CA GLY A 238 13.08 3.96 -0.32
C GLY A 238 14.51 3.45 -0.38
N ASP A 239 14.84 2.32 0.25
CA ASP A 239 16.20 1.79 0.30
C ASP A 239 16.34 0.50 -0.54
N TRP A 240 16.54 0.70 -1.84
CA TRP A 240 16.85 -0.40 -2.76
C TRP A 240 18.26 -0.96 -2.58
N SER A 241 19.15 -0.25 -1.87
CA SER A 241 20.57 -0.60 -1.81
C SER A 241 20.83 -1.80 -0.89
N SER A 242 19.96 -2.01 0.10
CA SER A 242 20.00 -3.14 1.03
C SER A 242 19.88 -4.51 0.35
N ASP A 243 19.17 -4.60 -0.78
CA ASP A 243 19.14 -5.78 -1.66
C ASP A 243 19.03 -5.35 -3.12
N SER A 244 20.18 -4.93 -3.67
CA SER A 244 20.28 -4.38 -5.02
C SER A 244 19.88 -5.38 -6.12
N ILE A 245 20.15 -6.68 -5.91
CA ILE A 245 19.73 -7.75 -6.84
C ILE A 245 18.22 -7.91 -6.80
N GLY A 246 17.60 -8.04 -5.63
CA GLY A 246 16.14 -8.18 -5.52
C GLY A 246 15.41 -6.96 -6.03
N ALA A 247 15.88 -5.74 -5.73
CA ALA A 247 15.31 -4.51 -6.26
C ALA A 247 15.35 -4.50 -7.80
N SER A 248 16.49 -4.88 -8.39
CA SER A 248 16.64 -5.02 -9.84
C SER A 248 15.70 -6.09 -10.43
N MET A 249 15.46 -7.19 -9.72
CA MET A 249 14.53 -8.23 -10.13
C MET A 249 13.07 -7.75 -10.10
N VAL A 250 12.70 -6.94 -9.10
CA VAL A 250 11.37 -6.35 -9.02
C VAL A 250 11.11 -5.42 -10.21
N VAL A 251 12.08 -4.56 -10.54
CA VAL A 251 12.03 -3.72 -11.75
C VAL A 251 11.77 -4.56 -13.00
N LEU A 252 12.55 -5.63 -13.21
CA LEU A 252 12.37 -6.52 -14.37
C LEU A 252 11.04 -7.28 -14.34
N ASN A 253 10.54 -7.68 -13.18
CA ASN A 253 9.26 -8.38 -13.09
C ASN A 253 8.07 -7.48 -13.45
N VAL A 254 8.14 -6.20 -13.08
CA VAL A 254 7.05 -5.23 -13.25
C VAL A 254 7.08 -4.56 -14.62
N SER A 255 8.26 -4.30 -15.19
CA SER A 255 8.42 -3.63 -16.49
C SER A 255 8.48 -4.63 -17.65
N ALA A 256 7.53 -4.56 -18.59
CA ALA A 256 7.61 -5.33 -19.84
C ALA A 256 8.71 -4.79 -20.75
N VAL A 257 8.90 -3.46 -20.74
CA VAL A 257 9.86 -2.75 -21.58
C VAL A 257 11.29 -3.15 -21.25
N LEU A 258 11.62 -3.27 -19.95
CA LEU A 258 12.97 -3.59 -19.49
C LEU A 258 13.26 -5.09 -19.49
N SER A 259 12.27 -5.94 -19.27
CA SER A 259 12.48 -7.40 -19.18
C SER A 259 12.38 -8.13 -20.51
N GLN A 260 11.40 -7.76 -21.34
CA GLN A 260 11.06 -8.46 -22.58
C GLN A 260 11.35 -7.60 -23.82
N GLY A 261 11.73 -6.33 -23.64
CA GLY A 261 11.90 -5.41 -24.75
C GLY A 261 10.57 -5.06 -25.42
N ALA A 262 9.46 -5.12 -24.68
CA ALA A 262 8.13 -4.80 -25.19
C ALA A 262 8.07 -3.36 -25.73
N GLN A 263 7.21 -3.16 -26.73
CA GLN A 263 6.99 -1.88 -27.39
C GLN A 263 5.51 -1.52 -27.28
N PRO A 264 5.04 -1.08 -26.10
CA PRO A 264 3.63 -0.76 -25.91
C PRO A 264 3.18 0.29 -26.93
N GLU A 265 2.11 -0.02 -27.66
CA GLU A 265 1.56 0.85 -28.70
C GLU A 265 0.58 1.87 -28.13
N SER A 266 0.17 1.68 -26.87
CA SER A 266 -0.73 2.57 -26.16
C SER A 266 -0.39 2.69 -24.68
N LEU A 267 -0.88 3.77 -24.07
CA LEU A 267 -0.78 3.97 -22.63
C LEU A 267 -1.57 2.92 -21.84
N LEU A 268 -2.74 2.53 -22.34
CA LEU A 268 -3.57 1.45 -21.80
C LEU A 268 -2.77 0.14 -21.69
N GLU A 269 -2.04 -0.24 -22.73
CA GLU A 269 -1.24 -1.46 -22.75
C GLU A 269 -0.12 -1.43 -21.70
N ALA A 270 0.64 -0.34 -21.65
CA ALA A 270 1.71 -0.16 -20.67
C ALA A 270 1.18 -0.23 -19.23
N VAL A 271 0.10 0.51 -18.93
CA VAL A 271 -0.50 0.55 -17.60
C VAL A 271 -1.14 -0.78 -17.22
N SER A 272 -1.86 -1.44 -18.14
CA SER A 272 -2.52 -2.72 -17.89
C SER A 272 -1.51 -3.79 -17.51
N TYR A 273 -0.40 -3.90 -18.25
CA TYR A 273 0.66 -4.86 -17.91
C TYR A 273 1.23 -4.62 -16.50
N CYS A 274 1.55 -3.37 -16.16
CA CYS A 274 2.07 -3.02 -14.83
C CYS A 274 1.09 -3.35 -13.70
N LEU A 275 -0.21 -3.07 -13.90
CA LEU A 275 -1.27 -3.37 -12.93
C LEU A 275 -1.50 -4.88 -12.80
N GLU A 276 -1.45 -5.63 -13.90
CA GLU A 276 -1.52 -7.10 -13.89
C GLU A 276 -0.35 -7.69 -13.10
N LYS A 277 0.88 -7.21 -13.33
CA LYS A 277 2.04 -7.62 -12.53
C LYS A 277 1.89 -7.28 -11.07
N THR A 278 1.38 -6.10 -10.74
CA THR A 278 1.11 -5.70 -9.35
C THR A 278 0.10 -6.63 -8.66
N CYS A 279 -0.80 -7.25 -9.42
CA CYS A 279 -1.80 -8.20 -8.93
C CYS A 279 -1.37 -9.67 -9.05
N SER A 280 -0.13 -9.94 -9.46
CA SER A 280 0.35 -11.30 -9.61
C SER A 280 0.56 -11.98 -8.24
N PRO A 281 0.64 -13.32 -8.21
CA PRO A 281 0.96 -14.07 -6.98
C PRO A 281 2.30 -13.68 -6.34
N ASP A 282 3.22 -13.10 -7.11
CA ASP A 282 4.54 -12.64 -6.65
C ASP A 282 4.40 -11.44 -5.69
N PHE A 283 3.39 -10.60 -5.91
CA PHE A 283 3.14 -9.36 -5.17
C PHE A 283 1.82 -9.37 -4.40
N ARG A 284 1.28 -10.56 -4.09
CA ARG A 284 0.01 -10.74 -3.37
C ARG A 284 -0.09 -9.98 -2.03
N HIS A 285 1.04 -9.67 -1.42
CA HIS A 285 1.16 -9.01 -0.11
C HIS A 285 1.19 -7.47 -0.20
N VAL A 286 1.35 -6.90 -1.40
CA VAL A 286 1.65 -5.47 -1.60
C VAL A 286 0.37 -4.59 -1.67
N GLY A 287 -0.82 -5.19 -1.61
CA GLY A 287 -2.11 -4.47 -1.57
C GLY A 287 -2.88 -4.40 -2.90
N GLY A 288 -2.40 -5.11 -3.93
CA GLY A 288 -3.11 -5.34 -5.20
C GLY A 288 -3.41 -4.06 -5.99
N LEU A 289 -4.56 -4.01 -6.66
CA LEU A 289 -4.90 -2.89 -7.57
C LEU A 289 -4.89 -1.51 -6.90
N GLN A 290 -5.31 -1.39 -5.64
CA GLN A 290 -5.30 -0.09 -4.96
C GLN A 290 -3.88 0.44 -4.75
N PHE A 291 -2.94 -0.45 -4.42
CA PHE A 291 -1.52 -0.11 -4.39
C PHE A 291 -1.04 0.29 -5.78
N GLY A 292 -1.37 -0.46 -6.83
CA GLY A 292 -0.98 -0.12 -8.20
C GLY A 292 -1.50 1.24 -8.67
N PHE A 293 -2.73 1.61 -8.30
CA PHE A 293 -3.25 2.95 -8.56
C PHE A 293 -2.52 4.04 -7.78
N GLY A 294 -2.05 3.75 -6.56
CA GLY A 294 -1.17 4.65 -5.81
C GLY A 294 0.18 4.84 -6.49
N VAL A 295 0.77 3.77 -7.04
CA VAL A 295 1.99 3.86 -7.85
C VAL A 295 1.78 4.72 -9.10
N LEU A 296 0.61 4.66 -9.74
CA LEU A 296 0.28 5.58 -10.84
C LEU A 296 0.20 7.04 -10.39
N ASP A 297 -0.25 7.34 -9.16
CA ASP A 297 -0.18 8.70 -8.62
C ASP A 297 1.26 9.19 -8.46
N ASP A 298 2.17 8.28 -8.08
CA ASP A 298 3.60 8.59 -8.01
C ASP A 298 4.19 8.90 -9.39
N VAL A 299 3.86 8.08 -10.40
CA VAL A 299 4.28 8.31 -11.78
C VAL A 299 3.79 9.67 -12.27
N VAL A 300 2.52 9.99 -12.03
CA VAL A 300 1.94 11.30 -12.36
C VAL A 300 2.67 12.43 -11.63
N SER A 301 2.96 12.26 -10.34
CA SER A 301 3.68 13.25 -9.53
C SER A 301 5.08 13.50 -10.07
N LEU A 302 5.83 12.46 -10.41
CA LEU A 302 7.16 12.55 -11.02
C LEU A 302 7.14 13.25 -12.38
N ILE A 303 6.22 12.88 -13.27
CA ILE A 303 6.11 13.51 -14.59
C ILE A 303 5.76 15.00 -14.42
N SER A 304 4.90 15.33 -13.47
CA SER A 304 4.49 16.73 -13.21
C SER A 304 5.61 17.61 -12.64
N LEU A 305 6.69 17.02 -12.10
CA LEU A 305 7.88 17.75 -11.67
C LEU A 305 8.81 18.14 -12.84
N GLY A 306 8.58 17.60 -14.04
CA GLY A 306 9.29 17.98 -15.26
C GLY A 306 10.64 17.29 -15.45
N ARG A 307 11.41 17.80 -16.42
CA ARG A 307 12.63 17.14 -16.94
C ARG A 307 13.63 16.78 -15.83
N ALA A 308 13.89 17.71 -14.93
CA ALA A 308 14.96 17.58 -13.95
C ALA A 308 14.71 16.41 -12.97
N ALA A 309 13.47 16.26 -12.49
CA ALA A 309 13.09 15.16 -11.60
C ALA A 309 13.10 13.81 -12.32
N LEU A 310 12.63 13.76 -13.57
CA LEU A 310 12.65 12.55 -14.40
C LEU A 310 14.08 12.06 -14.65
N VAL A 311 15.01 12.99 -14.94
CA VAL A 311 16.44 12.68 -15.09
C VAL A 311 17.01 12.10 -13.79
N CYS A 312 16.73 12.70 -12.64
CA CYS A 312 17.19 12.17 -11.35
C CYS A 312 16.62 10.77 -11.06
N ALA A 313 15.32 10.54 -11.32
CA ALA A 313 14.67 9.24 -11.14
C ALA A 313 15.30 8.15 -12.02
N LEU A 314 15.56 8.45 -13.30
CA LEU A 314 16.17 7.52 -14.24
C LEU A 314 17.65 7.26 -13.93
N CYS A 315 18.40 8.26 -13.45
CA CYS A 315 19.75 8.06 -12.92
C CYS A 315 19.76 7.12 -11.70
N ASP A 316 18.76 7.27 -10.82
CA ASP A 316 18.63 6.41 -9.64
C ASP A 316 18.30 4.97 -10.01
N LEU A 317 17.35 4.78 -10.92
CA LEU A 317 17.04 3.47 -11.49
C LEU A 317 18.27 2.85 -12.18
N GLN A 318 19.06 3.66 -12.90
CA GLN A 318 20.29 3.17 -13.53
C GLN A 318 21.30 2.70 -12.48
N ARG A 319 21.48 3.45 -11.38
CA ARG A 319 22.35 3.02 -10.25
C ARG A 319 21.86 1.72 -9.63
N MET A 320 20.56 1.57 -9.43
CA MET A 320 19.94 0.34 -8.93
C MET A 320 20.30 -0.88 -9.80
N ILE A 321 20.10 -0.78 -11.11
CA ILE A 321 20.41 -1.87 -12.05
C ILE A 321 21.92 -2.16 -12.11
N VAL A 322 22.76 -1.13 -12.09
CA VAL A 322 24.23 -1.29 -12.09
C VAL A 322 24.70 -1.98 -10.80
N ALA A 323 24.18 -1.58 -9.63
CA ALA A 323 24.51 -2.19 -8.35
C ALA A 323 24.14 -3.69 -8.34
N GLY A 324 22.93 -4.03 -8.80
CA GLY A 324 22.51 -5.43 -8.98
C GLY A 324 23.43 -6.22 -9.92
N GLU A 325 23.89 -5.61 -11.03
CA GLU A 325 24.85 -6.25 -11.93
C GLU A 325 26.22 -6.50 -11.25
N MET A 326 26.71 -5.56 -10.46
CA MET A 326 28.00 -5.68 -9.77
C MET A 326 27.95 -6.72 -8.66
N GLU A 327 26.87 -6.77 -7.89
CA GLU A 327 26.69 -7.79 -6.85
C GLU A 327 26.55 -9.21 -7.45
N LEU A 328 25.94 -9.34 -8.63
CA LEU A 328 25.93 -10.61 -9.37
C LEU A 328 27.31 -11.04 -9.85
N LYS A 329 28.25 -10.11 -10.08
CA LYS A 329 29.64 -10.44 -10.48
C LYS A 329 30.48 -10.91 -9.29
N SER A 330 30.25 -10.37 -8.10
CA SER A 330 31.00 -10.73 -6.89
C SER A 330 30.59 -12.10 -6.35
N LYS A 331 29.33 -12.52 -6.56
CA LYS A 331 28.87 -13.88 -6.24
C LYS A 331 29.50 -14.89 -7.22
N LYS A 332 30.18 -15.92 -6.70
CA LYS A 332 30.83 -16.99 -7.50
C LYS A 332 29.85 -17.55 -8.55
N PRO A 333 30.29 -17.82 -9.80
CA PRO A 333 29.40 -18.20 -10.89
C PRO A 333 28.80 -19.59 -10.62
N ARG A 334 27.59 -19.63 -10.09
CA ARG A 334 26.75 -20.83 -10.11
C ARG A 334 25.72 -20.68 -11.23
N LYS A 335 25.92 -21.49 -12.29
CA LYS A 335 24.94 -21.89 -13.32
C LYS A 335 24.56 -20.83 -14.38
N ALA A 336 24.08 -21.32 -15.52
CA ALA A 336 23.61 -20.55 -16.68
C ALA A 336 22.55 -19.48 -16.37
N LYS A 337 21.72 -19.67 -15.33
CA LYS A 337 20.69 -18.72 -14.90
C LYS A 337 21.26 -17.35 -14.45
N SER A 338 22.46 -17.33 -13.85
CA SER A 338 23.13 -16.09 -13.46
C SER A 338 23.60 -15.29 -14.69
N SER A 339 24.01 -15.99 -15.76
CA SER A 339 24.43 -15.37 -17.02
C SER A 339 23.26 -14.72 -17.76
N ASP A 340 22.10 -15.39 -17.81
CA ASP A 340 20.87 -14.85 -18.40
C ASP A 340 20.36 -13.61 -17.65
N LEU A 341 20.35 -13.66 -16.32
CA LEU A 341 19.96 -12.50 -15.54
C LEU A 341 20.88 -11.30 -15.77
N LYS A 342 22.19 -11.54 -15.83
CA LYS A 342 23.19 -10.49 -16.10
C LYS A 342 22.99 -9.86 -17.48
N SER A 343 22.66 -10.65 -18.52
CA SER A 343 22.40 -10.10 -19.85
C SER A 343 21.14 -9.24 -19.87
N LYS A 344 20.09 -9.64 -19.16
CA LYS A 344 18.85 -8.86 -18.97
C LYS A 344 19.12 -7.54 -18.28
N LEU A 345 19.85 -7.53 -17.16
CA LEU A 345 20.20 -6.28 -16.45
C LEU A 345 21.03 -5.34 -17.33
N LYS A 346 21.99 -5.87 -18.10
CA LYS A 346 22.74 -5.06 -19.07
C LYS A 346 21.88 -4.49 -20.19
N SER A 347 20.85 -5.21 -20.62
CA SER A 347 19.90 -4.73 -21.63
C SER A 347 19.02 -3.62 -21.04
N ALA A 348 18.45 -3.86 -19.86
CA ALA A 348 17.66 -2.90 -19.12
C ALA A 348 18.45 -1.61 -18.84
N GLY A 349 19.67 -1.71 -18.33
CA GLY A 349 20.54 -0.56 -18.08
C GLY A 349 20.81 0.28 -19.33
N ARG A 350 21.01 -0.36 -20.50
CA ARG A 350 21.14 0.34 -21.78
C ARG A 350 19.86 1.03 -22.21
N LYS A 351 18.69 0.38 -22.04
CA LYS A 351 17.39 0.97 -22.35
C LYS A 351 17.07 2.16 -21.44
N ILE A 352 17.34 2.04 -20.14
CA ILE A 352 17.18 3.13 -19.15
C ILE A 352 18.07 4.31 -19.55
N TYR A 353 19.33 4.07 -19.87
CA TYR A 353 20.26 5.12 -20.29
C TYR A 353 19.82 5.82 -21.58
N PHE A 354 19.29 5.07 -22.55
CA PHE A 354 18.71 5.64 -23.76
C PHE A 354 17.50 6.54 -23.44
N VAL A 355 16.58 6.06 -22.61
CA VAL A 355 15.38 6.84 -22.19
C VAL A 355 15.79 8.07 -21.38
N LEU A 356 16.81 7.97 -20.52
CA LEU A 356 17.39 9.09 -19.77
C LEU A 356 17.86 10.21 -20.70
N CYS A 357 18.63 9.87 -21.73
CA CYS A 357 19.10 10.86 -22.71
C CYS A 357 17.93 11.44 -23.52
N TRP A 358 16.94 10.61 -23.89
CA TRP A 358 15.75 11.07 -24.59
C TRP A 358 14.93 12.06 -23.76
N VAL A 359 14.69 11.76 -22.47
CA VAL A 359 13.99 12.65 -21.54
C VAL A 359 14.72 13.99 -21.44
N ASN A 360 16.06 13.99 -21.36
CA ASN A 360 16.80 15.24 -21.24
C ASN A 360 16.65 16.16 -22.48
N GLU A 361 16.41 15.60 -23.66
CA GLU A 361 16.22 16.37 -24.90
C GLU A 361 14.75 16.80 -25.16
N GLN A 362 13.77 16.30 -24.40
CA GLN A 362 12.37 16.65 -24.65
C GLN A 362 11.99 18.01 -24.03
N PRO A 363 11.06 18.74 -24.66
CA PRO A 363 10.54 19.99 -24.12
C PRO A 363 9.49 19.75 -23.01
N GLU A 364 9.30 20.73 -22.13
CA GLU A 364 8.48 20.59 -20.91
C GLU A 364 6.99 20.32 -21.18
N GLU A 365 6.47 20.73 -22.36
CA GLU A 365 5.08 20.53 -22.76
C GLU A 365 4.74 19.03 -22.92
N VAL A 366 5.74 18.19 -23.22
CA VAL A 366 5.56 16.73 -23.31
C VAL A 366 5.14 16.17 -21.95
N TRP A 367 5.73 16.66 -20.87
CA TRP A 367 5.45 16.17 -19.51
C TRP A 367 4.08 16.61 -19.02
N SER A 368 3.69 17.86 -19.32
CA SER A 368 2.35 18.36 -19.03
C SER A 368 1.27 17.56 -19.75
N SER A 369 1.52 17.18 -21.01
CA SER A 369 0.59 16.37 -21.80
C SER A 369 0.53 14.93 -21.29
N LEU A 370 1.70 14.33 -21.01
CA LEU A 370 1.80 12.95 -20.56
C LEU A 370 1.18 12.75 -19.17
N SER A 371 1.37 13.68 -18.24
CA SER A 371 0.77 13.58 -16.90
C SER A 371 -0.76 13.55 -16.97
N VAL A 372 -1.38 14.40 -17.80
CA VAL A 372 -2.83 14.41 -18.04
C VAL A 372 -3.31 13.10 -18.65
N LEU A 373 -2.56 12.54 -19.62
CA LEU A 373 -2.90 11.26 -20.24
C LEU A 373 -2.85 10.10 -19.23
N VAL A 374 -1.83 10.05 -18.37
CA VAL A 374 -1.70 9.01 -17.32
C VAL A 374 -2.83 9.14 -16.29
N GLN A 375 -3.18 10.36 -15.89
CA GLN A 375 -4.32 10.61 -14.99
C GLN A 375 -5.64 10.14 -15.62
N ALA A 376 -5.88 10.45 -16.89
CA ALA A 376 -7.09 10.05 -17.59
C ALA A 376 -7.19 8.52 -17.75
N GLU A 377 -6.08 7.85 -18.11
CA GLU A 377 -6.04 6.39 -18.22
C GLU A 377 -6.32 5.73 -16.86
N LYS A 378 -5.69 6.21 -15.79
CA LYS A 378 -5.98 5.74 -14.43
C LYS A 378 -7.46 5.88 -14.08
N ALA A 379 -8.08 7.02 -14.37
CA ALA A 379 -9.49 7.27 -14.09
C ALA A 379 -10.39 6.29 -14.86
N SER A 380 -10.09 6.05 -16.14
CA SER A 380 -10.78 5.07 -16.99
C SER A 380 -10.73 3.65 -16.40
N GLN A 381 -9.54 3.21 -15.94
CA GLN A 381 -9.35 1.91 -15.30
C GLN A 381 -10.16 1.77 -13.99
N LEU A 382 -10.21 2.83 -13.18
CA LEU A 382 -11.00 2.85 -11.94
C LEU A 382 -12.51 2.74 -12.22
N GLU A 383 -13.01 3.44 -13.24
CA GLU A 383 -14.41 3.37 -13.64
C GLU A 383 -14.80 1.98 -14.16
N TYR A 384 -13.94 1.38 -14.98
CA TYR A 384 -14.12 0.00 -15.47
C TYR A 384 -14.22 -0.99 -14.30
N GLN A 385 -13.33 -0.88 -13.31
CA GLN A 385 -13.37 -1.70 -12.10
C GLN A 385 -14.65 -1.48 -11.27
N GLY A 386 -15.06 -0.23 -11.09
CA GLY A 386 -16.29 0.12 -10.37
C GLY A 386 -17.53 -0.47 -11.05
N ASN A 387 -17.58 -0.45 -12.38
CA ASN A 387 -18.64 -1.05 -13.17
C ASN A 387 -18.61 -2.58 -13.13
N GLY A 388 -17.42 -3.20 -13.14
CA GLY A 388 -17.23 -4.64 -12.97
C GLY A 388 -17.77 -5.14 -11.62
N LYS A 389 -17.41 -4.47 -10.51
CA LYS A 389 -17.96 -4.80 -9.18
C LYS A 389 -19.47 -4.64 -9.12
N ARG A 390 -20.03 -3.57 -9.70
CA ARG A 390 -21.49 -3.36 -9.79
C ARG A 390 -22.21 -4.43 -10.61
N ARG A 391 -21.59 -4.93 -11.69
CA ARG A 391 -22.12 -6.04 -12.48
C ARG A 391 -22.07 -7.35 -11.69
N SER A 392 -20.93 -7.68 -11.07
CA SER A 392 -20.80 -8.88 -10.21
C SER A 392 -21.82 -8.92 -9.09
N LEU A 393 -22.03 -7.81 -8.38
CA LEU A 393 -23.03 -7.68 -7.31
C LEU A 393 -24.48 -7.78 -7.82
N LYS A 394 -24.74 -7.43 -9.08
CA LYS A 394 -26.06 -7.63 -9.72
C LYS A 394 -26.25 -9.09 -10.12
N THR A 395 -25.21 -9.74 -10.64
CA THR A 395 -25.24 -11.16 -11.02
C THR A 395 -25.39 -12.06 -9.81
N GLU A 396 -24.69 -11.79 -8.70
CA GLU A 396 -24.85 -12.52 -7.43
C GLU A 396 -26.26 -12.37 -6.84
N LYS A 397 -26.88 -11.19 -6.96
CA LYS A 397 -28.29 -10.98 -6.55
C LYS A 397 -29.31 -11.67 -7.44
N THR A 398 -28.95 -12.04 -8.66
CA THR A 398 -29.82 -12.79 -9.57
C THR A 398 -29.55 -14.30 -9.55
N ASN A 399 -28.48 -14.77 -8.90
CA ASN A 399 -28.04 -16.17 -8.91
C ASN A 399 -28.21 -16.92 -7.57
N ASP A 400 -29.06 -16.44 -6.67
CA ASP A 400 -29.38 -17.17 -5.43
C ASP A 400 -30.13 -18.52 -5.68
N ASP A 401 -30.34 -18.90 -6.94
CA ASP A 401 -30.91 -20.19 -7.36
C ASP A 401 -30.00 -21.06 -8.25
N SER A 402 -28.71 -20.72 -8.42
CA SER A 402 -27.80 -21.64 -9.13
C SER A 402 -26.39 -21.72 -8.54
N LYS A 403 -26.13 -22.82 -7.83
CA LYS A 403 -24.78 -23.26 -7.43
C LYS A 403 -23.88 -23.38 -8.66
N ALA A 404 -23.00 -22.40 -8.87
CA ALA A 404 -21.89 -22.53 -9.81
C ALA A 404 -20.75 -23.32 -9.14
N LEU A 405 -20.58 -24.57 -9.53
CA LEU A 405 -19.40 -25.39 -9.25
C LEU A 405 -18.28 -24.98 -10.20
N ILE A 406 -17.31 -24.21 -9.73
CA ILE A 406 -16.02 -24.08 -10.42
C ILE A 406 -15.19 -25.31 -9.99
N LYS A 407 -14.93 -26.22 -10.94
CA LYS A 407 -13.93 -27.28 -10.78
C LYS A 407 -12.61 -26.75 -11.35
N GLU A 408 -11.58 -26.73 -10.51
CA GLU A 408 -10.19 -26.57 -10.94
C GLU A 408 -9.82 -27.74 -11.87
N VAL A 409 -9.12 -27.44 -12.97
CA VAL A 409 -8.45 -28.42 -13.85
C VAL A 409 -6.96 -28.29 -13.62
#